data_AF-R5MER7-F1
#
_entry.id   AF-R5MER7-F1
#
_cell.length_a   1.000
_cell.length_b   1.000
_cell.length_c   1.000
_cell.angle_alpha   90.00
_cell.angle_beta   90.00
_cell.angle_gamma   90.00
#
_symmetry.space_group_name_H-M   'P 1'
#
loop_
_entity.id
_entity.type
_entity.pdbx_description
1 polymer ?
#
loop_
_entity_poly.entity_id
_entity_poly.type
_entity_poly.pdbx_seq_one_letter_code
_entity_poly.pdbx_strand_id
1 'polypeptide(L)'
;MVIFVIKKGDYITRNSYGNDTVFLVLNIRGDTVYLKGVYARLYADSPIDDCVSVDKSTVEDDFRPSNFIDEVKSDDRSNFFYLPARILHLDGDSEYLKRCMDYYKQNKVFAIGRKIDEETVSDDIISYLKDAKPDIVIITGHDAYMKKKGDKKDLRNYKNSLNFVKAVKNARKYESSHEKLIIIAGACQSNYEELIKAGSNFASSPKRVNIHALDPAIIACNIALTEKSKEINLIELLEKTKNGEMGMGGIICNGMMYVGYPR
;
A
#
# COMPACT_ATOMS: atom_id res chain seq x y z
N MET A 1 24.66 23.79 25.71
CA MET A 1 24.47 23.25 24.35
C MET A 1 24.28 21.75 24.48
N VAL A 2 23.07 21.25 24.30
CA VAL A 2 22.84 19.79 24.28
C VAL A 2 23.30 19.31 22.92
N ILE A 3 24.43 18.62 22.87
CA ILE A 3 24.86 17.91 21.67
C ILE A 3 23.90 16.73 21.53
N PHE A 4 22.93 16.84 20.64
CA PHE A 4 22.06 15.71 20.29
C PHE A 4 22.91 14.68 19.55
N VAL A 5 23.30 13.62 20.25
CA VAL A 5 23.98 12.48 19.64
C VAL A 5 22.90 11.61 19.02
N ILE A 6 22.87 11.57 17.68
CA ILE A 6 21.97 10.71 16.92
C ILE A 6 22.32 9.25 17.23
N LYS A 7 21.32 8.45 17.61
CA LYS A 7 21.45 7.01 17.87
C LYS A 7 20.39 6.22 17.11
N LYS A 8 20.61 4.91 17.04
CA LYS A 8 19.62 3.96 16.52
C LYS A 8 18.30 4.10 17.29
N GLY A 9 17.20 4.16 16.56
CA GLY A 9 15.85 4.37 17.10
C GLY A 9 15.39 5.82 17.12
N ASP A 10 16.29 6.78 16.91
CA ASP A 10 15.92 8.19 16.80
C ASP A 10 15.19 8.47 15.48
N TYR A 11 14.45 9.57 15.47
CA TYR A 11 13.80 10.10 14.28
C TYR A 11 14.57 11.33 13.80
N ILE A 12 14.84 11.37 12.49
CA ILE A 12 15.59 12.46 11.87
C ILE A 12 14.96 12.90 10.56
N THR A 13 15.32 14.10 10.11
CA THR A 13 15.14 14.59 8.74
C THR A 13 16.50 14.91 8.11
N ARG A 14 16.56 15.11 6.79
CA ARG A 14 17.80 15.41 6.07
C ARG A 14 17.81 16.85 5.55
N ASN A 15 18.83 17.63 5.93
CA ASN A 15 18.97 19.03 5.51
C ASN A 15 19.11 19.17 3.99
N SER A 16 19.90 18.30 3.37
CA SER A 16 20.15 18.27 1.92
C SER A 16 18.90 18.06 1.07
N TYR A 17 17.84 17.50 1.65
CA TYR A 17 16.53 17.29 1.02
C TYR A 17 15.46 18.25 1.56
N GLY A 18 15.87 19.35 2.20
CA GLY A 18 14.94 20.35 2.72
C GLY A 18 14.06 19.85 3.86
N ASN A 19 14.50 18.80 4.57
CA ASN A 19 13.76 18.15 5.66
C ASN A 19 12.38 17.60 5.23
N ASP A 20 12.28 17.14 3.97
CA ASP A 20 11.04 16.67 3.33
C ASP A 20 10.43 15.39 3.91
N THR A 21 11.27 14.48 4.42
CA THR A 21 10.86 13.14 4.86
C THR A 21 11.44 12.84 6.24
N VAL A 22 10.59 12.30 7.12
CA VAL A 22 11.01 11.76 8.41
C VAL A 22 11.53 10.34 8.25
N PHE A 23 12.66 10.06 8.87
CA PHE A 23 13.31 8.78 8.89
C PHE A 23 13.48 8.25 10.31
N LEU A 24 13.35 6.93 10.47
CA LEU A 24 13.82 6.19 11.63
C LEU A 24 15.26 5.75 11.38
N VAL A 25 16.15 6.01 12.35
CA VAL A 25 17.53 5.53 12.31
C VAL A 25 17.57 4.03 12.59
N LEU A 26 17.90 3.23 11.57
CA LEU A 26 18.05 1.78 11.68
C LEU A 26 19.42 1.38 12.22
N ASN A 27 20.46 2.08 11.78
CA ASN A 27 21.84 1.80 12.13
C ASN A 27 22.76 3.00 11.84
N ILE A 28 23.93 3.02 12.48
CA ILE A 28 24.98 4.01 12.23
C ILE A 28 26.29 3.24 12.05
N ARG A 29 27.04 3.52 10.98
CA ARG A 29 28.37 2.94 10.74
C ARG A 29 29.33 4.03 10.30
N GLY A 30 30.33 4.33 11.15
CA GLY A 30 31.17 5.51 10.95
C GLY A 30 30.31 6.77 10.90
N ASP A 31 30.52 7.59 9.87
CA ASP A 31 29.78 8.85 9.67
C ASP A 31 28.50 8.68 8.84
N THR A 32 28.11 7.44 8.51
CA THR A 32 26.91 7.14 7.71
C THR A 32 25.78 6.59 8.58
N VAL A 33 24.61 7.21 8.46
CA VAL A 33 23.35 6.84 9.11
C VAL A 33 22.46 6.12 8.10
N TYR A 34 21.97 4.93 8.46
CA TYR A 34 21.03 4.16 7.64
C TYR A 34 19.61 4.35 8.14
N LEU A 35 18.72 4.67 7.22
CA LEU A 35 17.44 5.31 7.48
C LEU A 35 16.30 4.51 6.84
N LYS A 36 15.18 4.42 7.54
CA LYS A 36 13.89 3.94 7.01
C LYS A 36 12.89 5.08 7.04
N GLY A 37 12.29 5.42 5.90
CA GLY A 37 11.23 6.42 5.82
C GLY A 37 10.06 6.00 6.70
N VAL A 38 9.63 6.92 7.58
CA VAL A 38 8.55 6.66 8.53
C VAL A 38 7.24 6.53 7.76
N TYR A 39 6.91 7.49 6.90
CA TYR A 39 5.65 7.53 6.14
C TYR A 39 5.85 7.12 4.68
N ALA A 40 6.99 7.47 4.10
CA ALA A 40 7.37 7.04 2.76
C ALA A 40 8.04 5.66 2.80
N ARG A 41 7.65 4.76 1.90
CA ARG A 41 8.19 3.40 1.78
C ARG A 41 9.55 3.39 1.09
N LEU A 42 10.55 4.00 1.72
CA LEU A 42 11.89 4.15 1.16
C LEU A 42 12.96 3.93 2.23
N TYR A 43 14.12 3.43 1.80
CA TYR A 43 15.33 3.36 2.62
C TYR A 43 16.35 4.32 2.05
N ALA A 44 17.10 4.96 2.94
CA ALA A 44 18.15 5.90 2.56
C ALA A 44 19.35 5.72 3.46
N ASP A 45 20.48 6.25 3.03
CA ASP A 45 21.62 6.55 3.87
C ASP A 45 21.87 8.07 3.83
N SER A 46 22.49 8.59 4.89
CA SER A 46 22.92 9.99 4.94
C SER A 46 24.16 10.15 5.81
N PRO A 47 25.03 11.13 5.51
CA PRO A 47 26.03 11.62 6.46
C PRO A 47 25.39 12.08 7.78
N ILE A 48 26.07 11.89 8.90
CA ILE A 48 25.54 12.22 10.23
C ILE A 48 25.31 13.73 10.42
N ASP A 49 26.11 14.57 9.76
CA ASP A 49 26.02 16.04 9.76
C ASP A 49 24.86 16.58 8.91
N ASP A 50 24.36 15.78 7.98
CA ASP A 50 23.15 16.10 7.21
C ASP A 50 21.85 15.76 7.97
N CYS A 51 21.95 15.00 9.06
CA CYS A 51 20.79 14.54 9.83
C CYS A 51 20.39 15.54 10.92
N VAL A 52 19.10 15.88 10.98
CA VAL A 52 18.52 16.73 12.02
C VAL A 52 17.56 15.90 12.88
N SER A 53 17.81 15.83 14.19
CA SER A 53 16.92 15.10 15.11
C SER A 53 15.56 15.78 15.22
N VAL A 54 14.49 14.99 15.16
CA VAL A 54 13.11 15.44 15.33
C VAL A 54 12.40 14.58 16.38
N ASP A 55 11.47 15.19 17.11
CA ASP A 55 10.57 14.42 17.98
C ASP A 55 9.45 13.85 17.10
N LYS A 56 9.32 12.52 17.03
CA LYS A 56 8.26 11.87 16.24
C LYS A 56 6.87 12.41 16.55
N SER A 57 6.61 12.79 17.80
CA SER A 57 5.31 13.34 18.22
C SER A 57 5.01 14.71 17.61
N THR A 58 6.06 15.43 17.19
CA THR A 58 5.97 16.75 16.55
C THR A 58 5.89 16.66 15.03
N VAL A 59 6.15 15.50 14.43
CA VAL A 59 6.10 15.29 12.99
C VAL A 59 4.97 14.33 12.63
N GLU A 60 3.80 14.91 12.43
CA GLU A 60 2.62 14.20 11.95
C GLU A 60 2.82 13.76 10.49
N ASP A 61 2.26 12.61 10.14
CA ASP A 61 1.95 12.31 8.74
C ASP A 61 1.01 13.44 8.25
N ASP A 62 1.48 14.27 7.32
CA ASP A 62 0.65 15.32 6.73
C ASP A 62 -0.51 14.73 5.93
N PHE A 63 -0.41 13.44 5.58
CA PHE A 63 -1.40 12.73 4.81
C PHE A 63 -2.45 12.08 5.71
N ARG A 64 -3.55 12.78 5.87
CA ARG A 64 -4.76 12.28 6.54
C ARG A 64 -5.85 12.05 5.51
N PRO A 65 -5.91 10.86 4.87
CA PRO A 65 -7.00 10.55 3.94
C PRO A 65 -8.34 10.61 4.67
N SER A 66 -9.37 11.15 4.00
CA SER A 66 -10.73 11.11 4.52
C SER A 66 -11.20 9.66 4.72
N ASN A 67 -12.15 9.48 5.63
CA ASN A 67 -12.77 8.19 5.84
C ASN A 67 -13.99 8.05 4.92
N PHE A 68 -13.97 7.04 4.04
CA PHE A 68 -15.08 6.71 3.14
C PHE A 68 -16.36 6.34 3.89
N ILE A 69 -16.23 5.84 5.13
CA ILE A 69 -17.42 5.47 5.93
C ILE A 69 -18.32 6.67 6.24
N ASP A 70 -17.79 7.88 6.23
CA ASP A 70 -18.58 9.07 6.49
C ASP A 70 -19.40 9.47 5.25
N GLU A 71 -18.92 9.17 4.04
CA GLU A 71 -19.68 9.31 2.78
C GLU A 71 -20.85 8.31 2.71
N VAL A 72 -20.71 7.12 3.32
CA VAL A 72 -21.77 6.09 3.34
C VAL A 72 -22.92 6.46 4.31
N LYS A 73 -22.61 7.15 5.42
CA LYS A 73 -23.62 7.49 6.45
C LYS A 73 -24.57 8.61 6.05
N SER A 74 -24.23 9.43 5.07
CA SER A 74 -25.04 10.60 4.68
C SER A 74 -26.30 10.26 3.89
N ASP A 75 -26.49 8.99 3.51
CA ASP A 75 -27.65 8.55 2.73
C ASP A 75 -28.78 8.09 3.69
N ASP A 76 -29.97 8.69 3.58
CA ASP A 76 -31.14 8.46 4.46
C ASP A 76 -31.80 7.09 4.20
N ARG A 77 -31.06 6.01 4.45
CA ARG A 77 -31.44 4.61 4.18
C ARG A 77 -31.50 3.78 5.47
N SER A 78 -32.16 4.30 6.49
CA SER A 78 -32.25 3.68 7.83
C SER A 78 -32.74 2.22 7.84
N ASN A 79 -33.56 1.83 6.87
CA ASN A 79 -34.11 0.47 6.72
C ASN A 79 -33.22 -0.52 5.94
N PHE A 80 -32.06 -0.09 5.43
CA PHE A 80 -31.13 -0.95 4.71
C PHE A 80 -29.96 -1.36 5.62
N PHE A 81 -29.40 -2.55 5.36
CA PHE A 81 -28.13 -2.97 5.93
C PHE A 81 -27.07 -3.08 4.84
N TYR A 82 -25.81 -2.96 5.25
CA TYR A 82 -24.67 -2.91 4.34
C TYR A 82 -23.72 -4.05 4.69
N LEU A 83 -23.25 -4.76 3.68
CA LEU A 83 -22.22 -5.79 3.81
C LEU A 83 -21.00 -5.37 2.98
N PRO A 84 -20.05 -4.63 3.60
CA PRO A 84 -18.78 -4.29 2.94
C PRO A 84 -17.96 -5.52 2.58
N ALA A 85 -17.09 -5.35 1.59
CA ALA A 85 -16.17 -6.39 1.14
C ALA A 85 -15.12 -6.74 2.21
N ARG A 86 -14.69 -8.00 2.24
CA ARG A 86 -13.64 -8.50 3.14
C ARG A 86 -12.27 -8.34 2.50
N ILE A 87 -11.33 -7.77 3.25
CA ILE A 87 -9.96 -7.53 2.78
C ILE A 87 -8.98 -8.55 3.37
N LEU A 88 -8.10 -9.10 2.54
CA LEU A 88 -6.86 -9.76 2.95
C LEU A 88 -5.68 -8.88 2.53
N HIS A 89 -4.87 -8.41 3.50
CA HIS A 89 -3.69 -7.60 3.24
C HIS A 89 -2.43 -8.39 3.58
N LEU A 90 -1.61 -8.67 2.56
CA LEU A 90 -0.32 -9.32 2.68
C LEU A 90 0.78 -8.29 2.43
N ASP A 91 1.67 -8.08 3.40
CA ASP A 91 2.74 -7.09 3.27
C ASP A 91 4.07 -7.58 3.89
N GLY A 92 5.18 -7.30 3.23
CA GLY A 92 6.54 -7.59 3.74
C GLY A 92 7.01 -6.73 4.92
N ASP A 93 6.34 -5.61 5.20
CA ASP A 93 6.64 -4.69 6.27
C ASP A 93 5.51 -4.64 7.31
N SER A 94 5.81 -5.08 8.53
CA SER A 94 4.82 -5.12 9.62
C SER A 94 4.36 -3.74 10.08
N GLU A 95 5.20 -2.70 9.92
CA GLU A 95 4.83 -1.34 10.33
C GLU A 95 3.85 -0.72 9.34
N TYR A 96 4.11 -0.88 8.03
CA TYR A 96 3.17 -0.43 7.00
C TYR A 96 1.86 -1.22 7.05
N LEU A 97 1.95 -2.54 7.23
CA LEU A 97 0.76 -3.37 7.45
C LEU A 97 -0.09 -2.85 8.61
N LYS A 98 0.53 -2.56 9.76
CA LYS A 98 -0.18 -2.06 10.93
C LYS A 98 -0.97 -0.78 10.63
N ARG A 99 -0.38 0.16 9.88
CA ARG A 99 -1.07 1.42 9.50
C ARG A 99 -2.26 1.16 8.59
N CYS A 100 -2.12 0.27 7.61
CA CYS A 100 -3.23 -0.15 6.76
C CYS A 100 -4.35 -0.78 7.59
N MET A 101 -4.01 -1.64 8.55
CA MET A 101 -4.99 -2.25 9.46
C MET A 101 -5.71 -1.21 10.33
N ASP A 102 -5.01 -0.21 10.84
CA ASP A 102 -5.60 0.89 11.60
C ASP A 102 -6.54 1.72 10.70
N TYR A 103 -6.17 1.98 9.45
CA TYR A 103 -7.01 2.69 8.47
C TYR A 103 -8.29 1.89 8.10
N TYR A 104 -8.20 0.57 7.90
CA TYR A 104 -9.38 -0.28 7.68
C TYR A 104 -10.34 -0.24 8.88
N LYS A 105 -9.79 -0.28 10.09
CA LYS A 105 -10.57 -0.22 11.34
C LYS A 105 -11.30 1.12 11.47
N GLN A 106 -10.64 2.24 11.15
CA GLN A 106 -11.27 3.57 11.13
C GLN A 106 -12.44 3.64 10.13
N ASN A 107 -12.30 2.99 8.98
CA ASN A 107 -13.35 2.89 7.94
C ASN A 107 -14.39 1.79 8.21
N LYS A 108 -14.30 1.06 9.33
CA LYS A 108 -15.19 -0.06 9.70
C LYS A 108 -15.24 -1.17 8.64
N VAL A 109 -14.15 -1.37 7.90
CA VAL A 109 -14.02 -2.46 6.92
C VAL A 109 -13.33 -3.65 7.58
N PHE A 110 -13.89 -4.85 7.39
CA PHE A 110 -13.28 -6.07 7.91
C PHE A 110 -12.03 -6.44 7.10
N ALA A 111 -10.88 -6.49 7.76
CA ALA A 111 -9.61 -6.83 7.12
C ALA A 111 -8.83 -7.85 7.97
N ILE A 112 -8.11 -8.74 7.29
CA ILE A 112 -7.12 -9.65 7.88
C ILE A 112 -5.74 -9.25 7.33
N GLY A 113 -4.82 -8.90 8.22
CA GLY A 113 -3.44 -8.58 7.87
C GLY A 113 -2.49 -9.74 8.16
N ARG A 114 -1.59 -10.06 7.23
CA ARG A 114 -0.50 -11.03 7.45
C ARG A 114 0.82 -10.46 6.94
N LYS A 115 1.86 -10.56 7.75
CA LYS A 115 3.23 -10.30 7.29
C LYS A 115 3.69 -11.49 6.43
N ILE A 116 4.27 -11.22 5.27
CA ILE A 116 4.82 -12.26 4.39
C ILE A 116 6.07 -11.78 3.67
N ASP A 117 7.07 -12.64 3.52
CA ASP A 117 8.28 -12.29 2.78
C ASP A 117 8.01 -12.31 1.27
N GLU A 118 8.59 -11.36 0.54
CA GLU A 118 8.33 -11.21 -0.90
C GLU A 118 8.82 -12.41 -1.71
N GLU A 119 9.73 -13.22 -1.17
CA GLU A 119 10.25 -14.42 -1.83
C GLU A 119 9.25 -15.60 -1.77
N THR A 120 8.44 -15.70 -0.71
CA THR A 120 7.50 -16.82 -0.50
C THR A 120 6.06 -16.47 -0.85
N VAL A 121 5.75 -15.18 -1.06
CA VAL A 121 4.38 -14.70 -1.31
C VAL A 121 3.68 -15.41 -2.46
N SER A 122 4.40 -15.82 -3.51
CA SER A 122 3.78 -16.55 -4.61
C SER A 122 3.29 -17.94 -4.23
N ASP A 123 3.96 -18.59 -3.28
CA ASP A 123 3.73 -19.98 -2.94
C ASP A 123 2.61 -20.10 -1.90
N ASP A 124 2.59 -19.17 -0.95
CA ASP A 124 1.63 -19.19 0.16
C ASP A 124 0.31 -18.46 -0.14
N ILE A 125 0.22 -17.65 -1.21
CA ILE A 125 -0.97 -16.85 -1.52
C ILE A 125 -2.25 -17.69 -1.58
N ILE A 126 -2.18 -18.90 -2.14
CA ILE A 126 -3.36 -19.76 -2.33
C ILE A 126 -3.90 -20.24 -0.98
N SER A 127 -3.05 -20.59 -0.02
CA SER A 127 -3.51 -20.98 1.32
C SER A 127 -4.19 -19.81 2.03
N TYR A 128 -3.59 -18.62 1.97
CA TYR A 128 -4.20 -17.45 2.60
C TYR A 128 -5.54 -17.07 1.98
N LEU A 129 -5.69 -17.18 0.65
CA LEU A 129 -6.96 -16.95 -0.04
C LEU A 129 -8.04 -17.97 0.39
N LYS A 130 -7.68 -19.25 0.51
CA LYS A 130 -8.61 -20.31 0.97
C LYS A 130 -9.06 -20.12 2.41
N ASP A 131 -8.16 -19.67 3.27
CA ASP A 131 -8.43 -19.48 4.70
C ASP A 131 -9.25 -18.22 4.96
N ALA A 132 -8.85 -17.09 4.37
CA ALA A 132 -9.49 -15.80 4.62
C ALA A 132 -10.79 -15.60 3.82
N LYS A 133 -10.90 -16.25 2.66
CA LYS A 133 -11.95 -16.07 1.63
C LYS A 133 -12.27 -14.58 1.42
N PRO A 134 -11.28 -13.79 0.98
CA PRO A 134 -11.48 -12.35 0.80
C PRO A 134 -12.18 -12.05 -0.52
N ASP A 135 -12.80 -10.87 -0.57
CA ASP A 135 -13.30 -10.25 -1.79
C ASP A 135 -12.21 -9.37 -2.44
N ILE A 136 -11.32 -8.81 -1.61
CA ILE A 136 -10.19 -7.97 -2.02
C ILE A 136 -8.91 -8.54 -1.41
N VAL A 137 -7.90 -8.81 -2.23
CA VAL A 137 -6.56 -9.18 -1.77
C VAL A 137 -5.53 -8.12 -2.17
N ILE A 138 -4.69 -7.75 -1.22
CA ILE A 138 -3.62 -6.78 -1.39
C ILE A 138 -2.30 -7.51 -1.21
N ILE A 139 -1.41 -7.38 -2.20
CA ILE A 139 -0.11 -8.05 -2.25
C ILE A 139 0.97 -6.97 -2.39
N THR A 140 1.49 -6.51 -1.26
CA THR A 140 2.45 -5.41 -1.18
C THR A 140 3.71 -5.87 -0.45
N GLY A 141 4.75 -5.05 -0.47
CA GLY A 141 6.07 -5.44 0.02
C GLY A 141 7.10 -4.40 -0.39
N HIS A 142 8.36 -4.77 -0.40
CA HIS A 142 9.44 -3.91 -0.88
C HIS A 142 9.72 -4.21 -2.34
N ASP A 143 9.99 -3.18 -3.13
CA ASP A 143 10.51 -3.34 -4.48
C ASP A 143 11.34 -2.11 -4.84
N ALA A 144 12.13 -2.23 -5.89
CA ALA A 144 12.94 -1.16 -6.41
C ALA A 144 13.32 -1.44 -7.86
N TYR A 145 13.25 -0.42 -8.71
CA TYR A 145 13.73 -0.52 -10.08
C TYR A 145 15.23 -0.16 -10.14
N MET A 146 16.03 -1.13 -10.56
CA MET A 146 17.47 -1.03 -10.66
C MET A 146 17.87 -0.50 -12.04
N LYS A 147 17.84 0.84 -12.22
CA LYS A 147 18.19 1.53 -13.49
C LYS A 147 19.47 1.01 -14.15
N LYS A 148 20.49 0.65 -13.37
CA LYS A 148 21.78 0.15 -13.86
C LYS A 148 21.70 -1.23 -14.55
N LYS A 149 20.66 -2.03 -14.26
CA LYS A 149 20.47 -3.35 -14.86
C LYS A 149 19.83 -3.32 -16.25
N GLY A 150 19.27 -2.18 -16.67
CA GLY A 150 18.76 -1.99 -18.03
C GLY A 150 17.32 -1.51 -18.08
N ASP A 151 16.60 -1.89 -19.13
CA ASP A 151 15.27 -1.37 -19.47
C ASP A 151 14.17 -1.63 -18.43
N LYS A 152 13.19 -0.73 -18.35
CA LYS A 152 12.04 -0.81 -17.42
C LYS A 152 11.07 -1.95 -17.72
N LYS A 153 11.07 -2.51 -18.93
CA LYS A 153 10.17 -3.61 -19.31
C LYS A 153 10.67 -4.96 -18.81
N ASP A 154 11.96 -5.08 -18.49
CA ASP A 154 12.54 -6.33 -18.02
C ASP A 154 12.34 -6.51 -16.51
N LEU A 155 11.54 -7.51 -16.13
CA LEU A 155 11.26 -7.85 -14.72
C LEU A 155 12.52 -8.19 -13.92
N ARG A 156 13.61 -8.62 -14.55
CA ARG A 156 14.89 -8.93 -13.87
C ARG A 156 15.59 -7.69 -13.33
N ASN A 157 15.17 -6.51 -13.79
CA ASN A 157 15.69 -5.22 -13.35
C ASN A 157 14.96 -4.67 -12.12
N TYR A 158 14.04 -5.45 -11.54
CA TYR A 158 13.32 -5.12 -10.33
C TYR A 158 13.72 -6.08 -9.21
N LYS A 159 13.60 -5.65 -7.96
CA LYS A 159 13.95 -6.49 -6.81
C LYS A 159 12.95 -7.63 -6.63
N ASN A 160 11.65 -7.30 -6.62
CA ASN A 160 10.57 -8.22 -6.23
C ASN A 160 9.37 -8.23 -7.18
N SER A 161 9.31 -7.38 -8.20
CA SER A 161 8.19 -7.37 -9.17
C SER A 161 7.89 -8.75 -9.75
N LEU A 162 8.91 -9.57 -9.99
CA LEU A 162 8.73 -10.94 -10.48
C LEU A 162 7.93 -11.82 -9.49
N ASN A 163 8.19 -11.69 -8.19
CA ASN A 163 7.49 -12.46 -7.17
C ASN A 163 6.03 -12.01 -7.03
N PHE A 164 5.78 -10.70 -7.07
CA PHE A 164 4.42 -10.16 -7.08
C PHE A 164 3.64 -10.61 -8.31
N VAL A 165 4.25 -10.57 -9.51
CA VAL A 165 3.63 -11.09 -10.75
C VAL A 165 3.26 -12.57 -10.61
N LYS A 166 4.14 -13.39 -10.03
CA LYS A 166 3.82 -14.81 -9.77
C LYS A 166 2.68 -14.97 -8.77
N ALA A 167 2.66 -14.18 -7.70
CA ALA A 167 1.61 -14.21 -6.69
C ALA A 167 0.24 -13.81 -7.28
N VAL A 168 0.19 -12.77 -8.11
CA VAL A 168 -1.04 -12.36 -8.84
C VAL A 168 -1.53 -13.50 -9.73
N LYS A 169 -0.64 -14.12 -10.51
CA LYS A 169 -1.01 -15.27 -11.36
C LYS A 169 -1.56 -16.43 -10.55
N ASN A 170 -0.97 -16.72 -9.38
CA ASN A 170 -1.45 -17.78 -8.50
C ASN A 170 -2.80 -17.42 -7.83
N ALA A 171 -3.00 -16.17 -7.44
CA ALA A 171 -4.30 -15.69 -6.97
C ALA A 171 -5.39 -15.82 -8.06
N ARG A 172 -5.05 -15.55 -9.34
CA ARG A 172 -5.95 -15.75 -10.47
C ARG A 172 -6.25 -17.21 -10.82
N LYS A 173 -5.41 -18.16 -10.39
CA LYS A 173 -5.74 -19.60 -10.44
C LYS A 173 -6.79 -19.97 -9.39
N TYR A 174 -6.81 -19.28 -8.25
CA TYR A 174 -7.83 -19.47 -7.22
C TYR A 174 -9.17 -18.85 -7.64
N GLU A 175 -9.16 -17.61 -8.12
CA GLU A 175 -10.35 -16.94 -8.68
C GLU A 175 -9.95 -16.08 -9.88
N SER A 176 -10.40 -16.51 -11.08
CA SER A 176 -10.02 -15.90 -12.35
C SER A 176 -10.77 -14.61 -12.66
N SER A 177 -11.94 -14.39 -12.06
CA SER A 177 -12.75 -13.20 -12.32
C SER A 177 -12.18 -11.97 -11.63
N HIS A 178 -11.99 -10.91 -12.42
CA HIS A 178 -11.62 -9.59 -11.93
C HIS A 178 -12.74 -8.93 -11.09
N GLU A 179 -13.97 -9.41 -11.20
CA GLU A 179 -15.13 -8.88 -10.46
C GLU A 179 -15.40 -9.62 -9.15
N LYS A 180 -14.92 -10.88 -9.03
CA LYS A 180 -15.13 -11.69 -7.81
C LYS A 180 -13.99 -11.55 -6.82
N LEU A 181 -12.76 -11.41 -7.30
CA LEU A 181 -11.58 -11.16 -6.48
C LEU A 181 -10.85 -9.93 -7.01
N ILE A 182 -10.91 -8.84 -6.27
CA ILE A 182 -10.12 -7.65 -6.57
C ILE A 182 -8.69 -7.88 -6.09
N ILE A 183 -7.71 -7.72 -6.98
CA ILE A 183 -6.29 -7.83 -6.66
C ILE A 183 -5.63 -6.46 -6.78
N ILE A 184 -5.02 -5.99 -5.69
CA ILE A 184 -4.21 -4.77 -5.64
C ILE A 184 -2.77 -5.20 -5.35
N ALA A 185 -1.83 -4.94 -6.25
CA ALA A 185 -0.49 -5.52 -6.14
C ALA A 185 0.66 -4.54 -6.40
N GLY A 186 1.81 -4.84 -5.82
CA GLY A 186 3.06 -4.13 -6.04
C GLY A 186 3.49 -3.26 -4.88
N ALA A 187 4.64 -2.61 -5.06
CA ALA A 187 5.30 -1.78 -4.07
C ALA A 187 5.87 -0.51 -4.72
N CYS A 188 6.75 0.19 -4.01
CA CYS A 188 7.53 1.28 -4.59
C CYS A 188 8.27 0.82 -5.84
N GLN A 189 8.13 1.61 -6.90
CA GLN A 189 8.82 1.39 -8.17
C GLN A 189 8.56 0.05 -8.85
N SER A 190 7.51 -0.69 -8.50
CA SER A 190 7.19 -1.96 -9.15
C SER A 190 6.90 -1.82 -10.65
N ASN A 191 7.04 -2.93 -11.38
CA ASN A 191 6.67 -3.01 -12.78
C ASN A 191 5.15 -3.11 -12.95
N TYR A 192 4.51 -1.93 -12.94
CA TYR A 192 3.07 -1.75 -13.09
C TYR A 192 2.46 -2.55 -14.25
N GLU A 193 3.04 -2.44 -15.45
CA GLU A 193 2.46 -3.01 -16.67
C GLU A 193 2.42 -4.55 -16.59
N GLU A 194 3.46 -5.17 -16.05
CA GLU A 194 3.49 -6.62 -15.88
C GLU A 194 2.55 -7.11 -14.77
N LEU A 195 2.31 -6.31 -13.73
CA LEU A 195 1.31 -6.63 -12.70
C LEU A 195 -0.12 -6.57 -13.23
N ILE A 196 -0.45 -5.57 -14.05
CA ILE A 196 -1.75 -5.48 -14.73
C ILE A 196 -1.91 -6.65 -15.71
N LYS A 197 -0.91 -6.92 -16.55
CA LYS A 197 -0.93 -8.08 -17.47
C LYS A 197 -1.06 -9.42 -16.75
N ALA A 198 -0.53 -9.54 -15.54
CA ALA A 198 -0.67 -10.74 -14.71
C ALA A 198 -2.11 -10.96 -14.20
N GLY A 199 -2.96 -9.92 -14.25
CA GLY A 199 -4.35 -9.97 -13.82
C GLY A 199 -4.67 -9.16 -12.57
N SER A 200 -3.82 -8.21 -12.16
CA SER A 200 -4.17 -7.30 -11.06
C SER A 200 -5.25 -6.32 -11.51
N ASN A 201 -6.22 -6.01 -10.65
CA ASN A 201 -7.17 -4.92 -10.90
C ASN A 201 -6.46 -3.57 -10.76
N PHE A 202 -5.64 -3.43 -9.71
CA PHE A 202 -4.82 -2.25 -9.46
C PHE A 202 -3.39 -2.66 -9.24
N ALA A 203 -2.46 -1.82 -9.71
CA ALA A 203 -1.06 -2.02 -9.47
C ALA A 203 -0.38 -0.70 -9.12
N SER A 204 0.69 -0.81 -8.35
CA SER A 204 1.47 0.35 -7.95
C SER A 204 2.50 0.78 -8.99
N SER A 205 2.90 2.03 -8.85
CA SER A 205 4.03 2.69 -9.50
C SER A 205 4.03 2.69 -11.03
N PRO A 206 2.96 3.12 -11.73
CA PRO A 206 3.00 3.33 -13.20
C PRO A 206 4.24 4.11 -13.66
N LYS A 207 4.65 5.12 -12.87
CA LYS A 207 5.80 5.98 -13.16
C LYS A 207 7.08 5.60 -12.42
N ARG A 208 7.09 4.45 -11.74
CA ARG A 208 8.21 3.93 -10.95
C ARG A 208 8.65 4.89 -9.85
N VAL A 209 7.67 5.40 -9.10
CA VAL A 209 7.88 6.31 -7.96
C VAL A 209 7.79 5.54 -6.64
N ASN A 210 8.17 6.18 -5.54
CA ASN A 210 7.82 5.67 -4.22
C ASN A 210 6.35 5.96 -3.94
N ILE A 211 5.65 5.04 -3.30
CA ILE A 211 4.23 5.15 -2.95
C ILE A 211 4.08 5.28 -1.43
N HIS A 212 2.98 5.87 -0.99
CA HIS A 212 2.64 5.90 0.43
C HIS A 212 2.10 4.54 0.88
N ALA A 213 2.34 4.19 2.16
CA ALA A 213 1.88 2.92 2.72
C ALA A 213 0.35 2.75 2.63
N LEU A 214 -0.39 3.86 2.73
CA LEU A 214 -1.86 3.86 2.69
C LEU A 214 -2.46 3.83 1.28
N ASP A 215 -1.70 4.09 0.21
CA ASP A 215 -2.28 4.20 -1.14
C ASP A 215 -3.04 2.93 -1.57
N PRO A 216 -2.49 1.71 -1.38
CA PRO A 216 -3.25 0.47 -1.65
C PRO A 216 -4.47 0.29 -0.74
N ALA A 217 -4.38 0.77 0.51
CA ALA A 217 -5.47 0.66 1.49
C ALA A 217 -6.64 1.60 1.18
N ILE A 218 -6.36 2.80 0.67
CA ILE A 218 -7.36 3.78 0.22
C ILE A 218 -8.18 3.20 -0.93
N ILE A 219 -7.51 2.63 -1.93
CA ILE A 219 -8.17 1.96 -3.06
C ILE A 219 -9.05 0.81 -2.56
N ALA A 220 -8.53 -0.05 -1.68
CA ALA A 220 -9.28 -1.17 -1.13
C ALA A 220 -10.52 -0.72 -0.33
N CYS A 221 -10.39 0.30 0.53
CA CYS A 221 -11.50 0.84 1.31
C CYS A 221 -12.61 1.40 0.42
N ASN A 222 -12.25 2.19 -0.60
CA ASN A 222 -13.23 2.78 -1.50
C ASN A 222 -14.04 1.70 -2.22
N ILE A 223 -13.36 0.69 -2.78
CA ILE A 223 -14.01 -0.44 -3.48
C ILE A 223 -14.88 -1.23 -2.51
N ALA A 224 -14.38 -1.49 -1.29
CA ALA A 224 -15.09 -2.27 -0.27
C ALA A 224 -16.39 -1.60 0.22
N LEU A 225 -16.45 -0.26 0.17
CA LEU A 225 -17.57 0.55 0.65
C LEU A 225 -18.43 1.13 -0.48
N THR A 226 -18.07 0.93 -1.75
CA THR A 226 -18.91 1.31 -2.88
C THR A 226 -19.87 0.18 -3.21
N GLU A 227 -21.13 0.52 -3.52
CA GLU A 227 -22.17 -0.46 -3.88
C GLU A 227 -21.77 -1.29 -5.10
N LYS A 228 -22.09 -2.58 -5.08
CA LYS A 228 -21.69 -3.53 -6.13
C LYS A 228 -22.20 -3.19 -7.54
N SER A 229 -23.31 -2.47 -7.64
CA SER A 229 -23.88 -2.01 -8.91
C SER A 229 -23.30 -0.71 -9.43
N LYS A 230 -22.41 -0.04 -8.68
CA LYS A 230 -21.84 1.26 -9.04
C LYS A 230 -20.41 1.09 -9.54
N GLU A 231 -20.13 1.66 -10.71
CA GLU A 231 -18.79 1.76 -11.26
C GLU A 231 -17.94 2.72 -10.41
N ILE A 232 -16.67 2.38 -10.20
CA ILE A 232 -15.70 3.22 -9.50
C ILE A 232 -15.23 4.34 -10.43
N ASN A 233 -15.32 5.58 -9.96
CA ASN A 233 -14.66 6.71 -10.61
C ASN A 233 -13.15 6.62 -10.37
N LEU A 234 -12.43 6.01 -11.32
CA LEU A 234 -11.00 5.71 -11.18
C LEU A 234 -10.14 6.97 -10.97
N ILE A 235 -10.43 8.06 -11.68
CA ILE A 235 -9.63 9.29 -11.59
C ILE A 235 -9.76 9.90 -10.19
N GLU A 236 -11.00 10.07 -9.72
CA GLU A 236 -11.27 10.60 -8.37
C GLU A 236 -10.69 9.69 -7.28
N LEU A 237 -10.77 8.37 -7.46
CA LEU A 237 -10.17 7.43 -6.51
C LEU A 237 -8.66 7.60 -6.41
N LEU A 238 -7.96 7.75 -7.55
CA LEU A 238 -6.52 7.94 -7.57
C LEU A 238 -6.14 9.27 -6.92
N GLU A 239 -6.89 10.35 -7.15
CA GLU A 239 -6.66 11.66 -6.51
C GLU A 239 -6.78 11.63 -4.98
N LYS A 240 -7.54 10.68 -4.41
CA LYS A 240 -7.61 10.45 -2.95
C LYS A 240 -6.36 9.79 -2.37
N THR A 241 -5.49 9.20 -3.19
CA THR A 241 -4.19 8.62 -2.77
C THR A 241 -3.10 9.69 -2.69
N LYS A 242 -2.03 9.48 -1.92
CA LYS A 242 -0.97 10.50 -1.75
C LYS A 242 -0.23 10.75 -3.07
N ASN A 243 -0.01 9.71 -3.85
CA ASN A 243 0.81 9.77 -5.06
C ASN A 243 0.01 9.77 -6.37
N GLY A 244 -1.32 9.72 -6.31
CA GLY A 244 -2.18 9.81 -7.49
C GLY A 244 -1.89 8.76 -8.56
N GLU A 245 -2.16 9.13 -9.81
CA GLU A 245 -1.86 8.34 -11.01
C GLU A 245 -0.36 8.02 -11.21
N MET A 246 0.53 8.76 -10.53
CA MET A 246 1.96 8.49 -10.57
C MET A 246 2.29 7.23 -9.77
N GLY A 247 1.61 7.06 -8.63
CA GLY A 247 1.85 6.03 -7.63
C GLY A 247 0.94 4.81 -7.72
N MET A 248 -0.30 4.95 -8.21
CA MET A 248 -1.23 3.84 -8.39
C MET A 248 -1.97 3.95 -9.72
N GLY A 249 -2.37 2.82 -10.27
CA GLY A 249 -3.24 2.75 -11.44
C GLY A 249 -4.04 1.45 -11.44
N GLY A 250 -5.00 1.32 -12.34
CA GLY A 250 -5.81 0.12 -12.44
C GLY A 250 -6.75 0.12 -13.63
N ILE A 251 -7.60 -0.90 -13.67
CA ILE A 251 -8.70 -1.04 -14.62
C ILE A 251 -10.01 -0.54 -14.01
N ILE A 252 -10.96 -0.17 -14.86
CA ILE A 252 -12.32 0.16 -14.43
C ILE A 252 -12.98 -1.09 -13.84
N CYS A 253 -13.61 -0.94 -12.69
CA CYS A 253 -14.37 -1.98 -12.01
C CYS A 253 -15.50 -1.36 -11.17
N ASN A 254 -16.39 -2.20 -10.65
CA ASN A 254 -17.45 -1.77 -9.75
C ASN A 254 -17.04 -1.88 -8.28
N GLY A 255 -17.84 -1.27 -7.40
CA GLY A 255 -17.78 -1.53 -5.97
C GLY A 255 -18.05 -3.00 -5.61
N MET A 256 -17.87 -3.32 -4.33
CA MET A 256 -18.03 -4.69 -3.83
C MET A 256 -19.02 -4.80 -2.66
N MET A 257 -19.56 -3.69 -2.16
CA MET A 257 -20.51 -3.68 -1.04
C MET A 257 -21.90 -4.14 -1.49
N TYR A 258 -22.49 -5.09 -0.77
CA TYR A 258 -23.91 -5.40 -0.93
C TYR A 258 -24.77 -4.46 -0.07
N VAL A 259 -25.91 -4.07 -0.62
CA VAL A 259 -26.96 -3.32 0.06
C VAL A 259 -28.16 -4.24 0.21
N GLY A 260 -28.55 -4.53 1.44
CA GLY A 260 -29.62 -5.48 1.78
C GLY A 260 -30.80 -4.81 2.46
N TYR A 261 -31.97 -5.46 2.37
CA TYR A 261 -33.24 -5.01 2.94
C TYR A 261 -34.09 -6.21 3.41
N PRO A 262 -34.86 -6.09 4.51
CA PRO A 262 -34.85 -5.00 5.48
C PRO A 262 -33.73 -5.18 6.52
N ARG A 263 -33.42 -4.11 7.24
CA ARG A 263 -32.54 -4.12 8.41
C ARG A 263 -33.19 -4.77 9.63
#